data_AF-A0A0M4E3D5-F1
#
_entry.id   AF-A0A0M4E3D5-F1
#
_cell.length_a   1.000
_cell.length_b   1.000
_cell.length_c   1.000
_cell.angle_alpha   90.00
_cell.angle_beta   90.00
_cell.angle_gamma   90.00
#
_symmetry.space_group_name_H-M   'P 1'
#
loop_
_entity.id
_entity.type
_entity.pdbx_description
1 polymer ?
#
loop_
_entity_poly.entity_id
_entity_poly.type
_entity_poly.pdbx_seq_one_letter_code
_entity_poly.pdbx_strand_id
1 'polypeptide(L)'
;MSLALKHKLLRKPLDAASGWLQLQQVRHHAPICGPPRFPLSTGQRLIMGVGGLVLMMILPVWMIYQTPRWSALHNNRPYRDDEPPPADE
;
A
#
# COMPACT_ATOMS: atom_id res chain seq x y z
N MET A 1 19.64 -71.87 4.60
CA MET A 1 19.42 -70.90 5.71
C MET A 1 20.26 -69.66 5.44
N SER A 2 19.79 -68.79 4.55
CA SER A 2 19.08 -67.53 4.87
C SER A 2 20.03 -66.32 4.83
N LEU A 3 20.29 -65.84 3.62
CA LEU A 3 20.82 -64.50 3.33
C LEU A 3 19.92 -63.38 3.91
N ALA A 4 18.74 -63.72 4.43
CA ALA A 4 17.82 -62.79 5.07
C ALA A 4 18.24 -62.36 6.49
N LEU A 5 19.28 -62.97 7.10
CA LEU A 5 19.71 -62.58 8.45
C LEU A 5 20.69 -61.39 8.48
N LYS A 6 21.35 -61.05 7.35
CA LYS A 6 22.28 -59.90 7.30
C LYS A 6 21.59 -58.55 7.05
N HIS A 7 20.37 -58.56 6.52
CA HIS A 7 19.57 -57.35 6.30
C HIS A 7 18.80 -56.87 7.55
N LYS A 8 18.76 -57.67 8.62
CA LYS A 8 17.98 -57.38 9.84
C LYS A 8 18.77 -56.71 10.98
N LEU A 9 20.03 -56.35 10.77
CA LEU A 9 20.90 -55.79 11.82
C LEU A 9 21.46 -54.40 11.53
N LEU A 10 21.02 -53.72 10.46
CA LEU A 10 21.52 -52.39 10.11
C LEU A 10 20.41 -51.42 9.69
N ARG A 11 19.36 -51.33 10.50
CA ARG A 11 18.47 -50.16 10.53
C ARG A 11 18.20 -49.80 11.99
N LYS A 12 19.18 -49.18 12.63
CA LYS A 12 18.93 -48.37 13.82
C LYS A 12 18.32 -47.05 13.32
N PRO A 13 17.10 -46.66 13.73
CA PRO A 13 16.63 -45.31 13.52
C PRO A 13 17.36 -44.43 14.53
N LEU A 14 18.43 -43.76 14.09
CA LEU A 14 18.98 -42.62 14.83
C LEU A 14 18.13 -41.38 14.51
N ASP A 15 16.84 -41.49 14.83
CA ASP A 15 15.88 -40.40 14.98
C ASP A 15 16.13 -39.68 16.33
N ALA A 16 17.37 -39.26 16.57
CA ALA A 16 17.77 -38.68 17.85
C ALA A 16 18.65 -37.43 17.71
N ALA A 17 18.57 -36.73 16.57
CA ALA A 17 19.27 -35.47 16.36
C ALA A 17 18.43 -34.37 15.67
N SER A 18 17.11 -34.54 15.55
CA SER A 18 16.19 -33.49 15.10
C SER A 18 15.45 -32.78 16.25
N GLY A 19 15.69 -33.20 17.50
CA GLY A 19 14.96 -32.73 18.69
C GLY A 19 15.24 -31.29 19.15
N TRP A 20 16.23 -30.60 18.57
CA TRP A 20 16.56 -29.20 18.90
C TRP A 20 16.14 -28.18 17.84
N LEU A 21 15.56 -28.66 16.73
CA LEU A 21 14.82 -27.82 15.79
C LEU A 21 13.33 -28.12 15.95
N GLN A 22 12.85 -27.97 17.19
CA GLN A 22 11.49 -27.45 17.39
C GLN A 22 11.54 -25.99 16.91
N LEU A 23 11.71 -25.78 15.59
CA LEU A 23 11.14 -24.64 14.92
C LEU A 23 9.68 -24.73 15.32
N GLN A 24 9.32 -23.95 16.33
CA GLN A 24 7.94 -23.65 16.65
C GLN A 24 7.41 -23.09 15.35
N GLN A 25 6.86 -23.98 14.52
CA GLN A 25 6.21 -23.67 13.27
C GLN A 25 4.94 -23.00 13.75
N VAL A 26 5.08 -21.73 14.12
CA VAL A 26 3.95 -20.90 14.45
C VAL A 26 3.14 -20.97 13.17
N ARG A 27 2.01 -21.67 13.24
CA ARG A 27 0.98 -21.66 12.21
C ARG A 27 0.35 -20.28 12.18
N HIS A 28 1.16 -19.24 12.06
CA HIS A 28 0.80 -18.10 11.28
C HIS A 28 0.71 -18.65 9.86
N HIS A 29 -0.45 -19.22 9.54
CA HIS A 29 -0.96 -19.04 8.19
C HIS A 29 -0.76 -17.56 7.93
N ALA A 30 0.28 -17.21 7.16
CA ALA A 30 0.28 -15.92 6.51
C ALA A 30 -1.14 -15.80 5.91
N PRO A 31 -1.83 -14.66 6.03
CA PRO A 31 -3.07 -14.50 5.31
C PRO A 31 -2.72 -14.65 3.82
N ILE A 32 -2.83 -15.88 3.31
CA ILE A 32 -2.65 -16.20 1.91
C ILE A 32 -3.97 -15.76 1.32
N CYS A 33 -4.02 -14.49 0.99
CA CYS A 33 -5.11 -13.93 0.21
C CYS A 33 -5.15 -14.73 -1.09
N GLY A 34 -6.25 -15.43 -1.34
CA GLY A 34 -6.50 -16.00 -2.66
C GLY A 34 -6.46 -14.91 -3.74
N PRO A 35 -6.36 -15.28 -5.03
CA PRO A 35 -6.36 -14.31 -6.10
C PRO A 35 -7.60 -13.38 -5.99
N PRO A 36 -7.47 -12.08 -6.28
CA PRO A 36 -8.58 -11.14 -6.15
C PRO A 36 -9.80 -11.62 -6.95
N ARG A 37 -10.99 -11.62 -6.32
CA ARG A 37 -12.25 -11.96 -7.01
C ARG A 37 -12.49 -11.09 -8.24
N PHE A 38 -12.02 -9.84 -8.19
CA PHE A 38 -12.07 -8.88 -9.29
C PHE A 38 -10.64 -8.38 -9.58
N PRO A 39 -9.95 -8.94 -10.59
CA PRO A 39 -8.60 -8.51 -10.91
C PRO A 39 -8.65 -7.08 -11.47
N LEU A 40 -7.99 -6.16 -10.78
CA LEU A 40 -7.85 -4.78 -11.25
C LEU A 40 -6.90 -4.74 -12.43
N SER A 41 -7.33 -4.08 -13.51
CA SER A 41 -6.47 -3.77 -14.65
C SER A 41 -5.35 -2.80 -14.26
N THR A 42 -4.27 -2.74 -15.05
CA THR A 42 -3.15 -1.82 -14.80
C THR A 42 -3.62 -0.35 -14.72
N GLY A 43 -4.56 0.05 -15.57
CA GLY A 43 -5.13 1.40 -15.55
C GLY A 43 -5.92 1.68 -14.27
N GLN A 44 -6.73 0.72 -13.81
CA GLN A 44 -7.46 0.88 -12.55
C GLN A 44 -6.52 0.99 -11.35
N ARG A 45 -5.43 0.21 -11.33
CA ARG A 45 -4.39 0.31 -10.29
C ARG A 45 -3.71 1.67 -10.30
N LEU A 46 -3.42 2.22 -11.48
CA LEU A 46 -2.84 3.55 -11.63
C LEU A 46 -3.78 4.64 -11.11
N ILE A 47 -5.06 4.59 -11.50
CA ILE A 47 -6.06 5.58 -11.06
C ILE A 47 -6.26 5.51 -9.54
N MET A 48 -6.39 4.31 -8.96
CA MET A 48 -6.61 4.19 -7.51
C MET A 48 -5.38 4.59 -6.69
N GLY A 49 -4.16 4.32 -7.19
CA GLY A 49 -2.93 4.74 -6.52
C GLY A 49 -2.62 6.22 -6.73
N VAL A 50 -2.35 6.60 -7.98
CA VAL A 50 -1.88 7.94 -8.35
C VAL A 50 -3.01 8.97 -8.30
N GLY A 51 -4.23 8.59 -8.69
CA GLY A 51 -5.36 9.52 -8.70
C GLY A 51 -5.68 10.09 -7.32
N GLY A 52 -5.62 9.26 -6.28
CA GLY A 52 -5.80 9.73 -4.90
C GLY A 52 -4.73 10.71 -4.46
N LEU A 53 -3.47 10.43 -4.80
CA LEU A 53 -2.33 11.30 -4.46
C LEU A 53 -2.41 12.65 -5.18
N VAL A 54 -2.75 12.65 -6.47
CA VAL A 54 -2.95 13.86 -7.26
C VAL A 54 -4.06 14.72 -6.66
N LEU A 55 -5.17 14.11 -6.26
CA LEU A 55 -6.30 14.85 -5.67
C LEU A 55 -5.92 15.51 -4.33
N MET A 56 -5.13 14.82 -3.51
CA MET A 56 -4.60 15.37 -2.26
C MET A 56 -3.61 16.52 -2.47
N MET A 57 -2.97 16.63 -3.64
CA MET A 57 -2.02 17.71 -3.94
C MET A 57 -2.69 18.90 -4.66
N ILE A 58 -3.64 18.65 -5.56
CA ILE A 58 -4.31 19.71 -6.32
C ILE A 58 -5.21 20.56 -5.42
N LEU A 59 -6.01 19.92 -4.56
CA LEU A 59 -6.94 20.63 -3.67
C LEU A 59 -6.27 21.69 -2.79
N PRO A 60 -5.22 21.40 -2.01
CA PRO A 60 -4.61 22.42 -1.15
C PRO A 60 -4.02 23.57 -1.95
N VAL A 61 -3.38 23.31 -3.10
CA VAL A 61 -2.86 24.36 -3.98
C VAL A 61 -3.99 25.25 -4.49
N TRP A 62 -5.08 24.65 -4.97
CA TRP A 62 -6.25 25.38 -5.42
C TRP A 62 -6.86 26.23 -4.31
N MET A 63 -7.00 25.69 -3.09
CA MET A 63 -7.54 26.43 -1.94
C MET A 63 -6.68 27.65 -1.58
N ILE A 64 -5.35 27.52 -1.62
CA ILE A 64 -4.44 28.65 -1.39
C ILE A 64 -4.70 29.76 -2.43
N TYR A 65 -4.84 29.39 -3.70
CA TYR A 65 -5.17 30.36 -4.75
C TYR A 65 -6.57 30.98 -4.63
N GLN A 66 -7.54 30.28 -4.04
CA GLN A 66 -8.88 30.84 -3.78
C GLN A 66 -8.96 31.71 -2.53
N THR A 67 -7.98 31.62 -1.63
CA THR A 67 -7.99 32.32 -0.34
C THR A 67 -8.10 33.84 -0.47
N PRO A 68 -7.36 34.53 -1.38
CA PRO A 68 -7.49 35.97 -1.57
C PRO A 68 -8.90 36.39 -2.00
N ARG A 69 -9.51 35.66 -2.94
CA ARG A 69 -10.87 35.90 -3.42
C ARG A 69 -11.90 35.71 -2.30
N TRP A 70 -11.77 34.64 -1.53
CA TRP A 70 -12.65 34.37 -0.39
C TRP A 70 -12.50 35.46 0.69
N SER A 71 -11.28 35.88 0.99
CA SER A 71 -11.01 36.97 1.93
C SER A 71 -11.67 38.29 1.49
N ALA A 72 -11.55 38.65 0.21
CA ALA A 72 -12.14 39.88 -0.30
C ALA A 72 -13.67 39.89 -0.19
N LEU A 73 -14.31 38.77 -0.49
CA LEU A 73 -15.77 38.59 -0.36
C LEU A 73 -16.26 38.85 1.07
N HIS A 74 -15.53 38.36 2.09
CA HIS A 74 -15.94 38.48 3.49
C HIS A 74 -15.53 39.80 4.13
N ASN A 75 -14.54 40.48 3.56
CA ASN A 75 -14.07 41.78 4.02
C ASN A 75 -14.64 42.96 3.20
N ASN A 76 -15.59 42.70 2.30
CA ASN A 76 -16.18 43.69 1.38
C ASN A 76 -15.10 44.51 0.65
N ARG A 77 -14.03 43.85 0.19
CA ARG A 77 -12.97 44.47 -0.60
C ARG A 77 -13.19 44.15 -2.09
N PRO A 78 -12.93 45.10 -2.99
CA PRO A 78 -12.88 44.79 -4.42
C PRO A 78 -11.77 43.76 -4.69
N TYR A 79 -12.04 42.79 -5.56
CA TYR A 79 -11.06 41.75 -5.93
C TYR A 79 -10.95 41.67 -7.44
N ARG A 80 -9.83 42.15 -7.98
CA ARG A 80 -9.33 41.97 -9.35
C ARG A 80 -10.21 42.46 -10.51
N ASP A 81 -11.52 42.24 -10.48
CA ASP A 81 -12.48 42.62 -11.52
C ASP A 81 -13.17 43.98 -11.22
N ASP A 82 -13.06 44.48 -9.98
CA ASP A 82 -13.58 45.79 -9.55
C ASP A 82 -12.49 46.86 -9.40
N GLU A 83 -11.23 46.52 -9.68
CA GLU A 83 -10.11 47.44 -9.57
C GLU A 83 -9.90 48.12 -10.94
N PRO A 84 -10.10 49.45 -11.05
CA PRO A 84 -9.78 50.14 -12.30
C PRO A 84 -8.29 49.93 -12.61
N PRO A 85 -7.90 49.74 -13.88
CA PRO A 85 -6.50 49.57 -14.23
C PRO A 85 -5.69 50.75 -13.63
N PRO A 86 -4.48 50.49 -13.12
CA PRO A 86 -3.68 51.54 -12.49
C PRO A 86 -3.54 52.70 -13.47
N ALA A 87 -3.88 53.91 -13.02
CA ALA A 87 -3.73 55.10 -13.84
C ALA A 87 -2.24 55.24 -14.16
N ASP A 88 -1.93 55.17 -15.46
CA ASP A 88 -0.59 55.38 -15.98
C ASP A 88 -0.07 56.74 -15.46
N GLU A 89 1.05 56.74 -14.71
CA GLU A 89 1.75 57.96 -14.27
C GLU A 89 2.41 58.70 -15.44
#